data_AF-A0A2D5R8Y5-F1
#
_entry.id   AF-A0A2D5R8Y5-F1
#
_cell.length_a   1.000
_cell.length_b   1.000
_cell.length_c   1.000
_cell.angle_alpha   90.00
_cell.angle_beta   90.00
_cell.angle_gamma   90.00
#
_symmetry.space_group_name_H-M   'P 1'
#
loop_
_entity.id
_entity.type
_entity.pdbx_description
1 polymer ?
#
loop_
_entity_poly.entity_id
_entity_poly.type
_entity_poly.pdbx_seq_one_letter_code
_entity_poly.pdbx_strand_id
1 'polypeptide(L)'
;MTSRTIITGIPSTVKKSLGVLFFIGCIINAIPLGDFIQTSGLTVVIIPTIFSALWLKLKVGFPVGRFLMLTSVPVGILMTLFGMHDVLQSADTYREYLGAGAATMLLTIFYAVILTLVGYAIDESEEGLKYKADIKALLLPVILLLLMMIIAIQSSVGSEEFLSTYFSAAVASIFFGIFCLLLLGKKQIRIGRALVDTSIIGIIFSLIISLVGWFNELSLGGIPIDALNIATLGMIYGSLIFVASFYTSIITEETTEINFGVKNWHLIELSALYILLVFAPPSIFEVFS
;
A
#
# COMPACT_ATOMS: atom_id res chain seq x y z
N MET A 1 -46.60 18.57 -10.99
CA MET A 1 -46.31 17.81 -9.76
C MET A 1 -45.08 16.94 -10.03
N THR A 2 -43.87 17.47 -9.86
CA THR A 2 -43.06 17.57 -8.61
C THR A 2 -42.52 16.23 -8.11
N SER A 3 -41.43 15.76 -8.72
CA SER A 3 -40.50 14.81 -8.10
C SER A 3 -39.09 14.91 -8.71
N ARG A 4 -38.54 16.13 -8.78
CA ARG A 4 -37.13 16.34 -9.20
C ARG A 4 -36.34 17.29 -8.29
N THR A 5 -36.96 17.84 -7.26
CA THR A 5 -36.41 18.98 -6.51
C THR A 5 -35.82 18.65 -5.14
N ILE A 6 -35.91 17.42 -4.63
CA ILE A 6 -35.42 17.10 -3.27
C ILE A 6 -33.92 16.75 -3.27
N ILE A 7 -33.39 16.18 -4.36
CA ILE A 7 -31.99 15.71 -4.39
C ILE A 7 -31.02 16.79 -4.91
N THR A 8 -31.47 17.80 -5.64
CA THR A 8 -30.58 18.82 -6.25
C THR A 8 -30.13 19.91 -5.28
N GLY A 9 -30.81 20.11 -4.15
CA GLY A 9 -30.46 21.13 -3.14
C GLY A 9 -29.46 20.69 -2.08
N ILE A 10 -29.12 19.40 -2.01
CA ILE A 10 -28.18 18.88 -1.02
C ILE A 10 -26.74 19.10 -1.54
N PRO A 11 -25.85 19.74 -0.76
CA PRO A 11 -24.44 19.91 -1.13
C PRO A 11 -23.79 18.57 -1.49
N SER A 12 -22.93 18.56 -2.50
CA SER A 12 -22.24 17.34 -2.98
C SER A 12 -21.48 16.63 -1.86
N THR A 13 -20.85 17.37 -0.95
CA THR A 13 -20.17 16.85 0.25
C THR A 13 -21.13 16.09 1.16
N VAL A 14 -22.34 16.62 1.41
CA VAL A 14 -23.34 15.95 2.26
C VAL A 14 -23.82 14.65 1.61
N LYS A 15 -23.98 14.61 0.28
CA LYS A 15 -24.31 13.37 -0.45
C LYS A 15 -23.21 12.33 -0.33
N LYS A 16 -21.95 12.73 -0.50
CA LYS A 16 -20.79 11.84 -0.37
C LYS A 16 -20.68 11.27 1.05
N SER A 17 -20.79 12.13 2.07
CA SER A 17 -20.76 11.71 3.47
C SER A 17 -21.91 10.76 3.83
N LEU A 18 -23.12 11.02 3.34
CA LEU A 18 -24.27 10.12 3.55
C LEU A 18 -24.04 8.76 2.89
N GLY A 19 -23.47 8.73 1.68
CA GLY A 19 -23.11 7.49 0.98
C GLY A 19 -22.06 6.68 1.74
N VAL A 20 -21.03 7.33 2.28
CA VAL A 20 -20.01 6.68 3.11
C VAL A 20 -20.60 6.15 4.42
N LEU A 21 -21.45 6.94 5.10
CA LEU A 21 -22.13 6.49 6.32
C LEU A 21 -23.04 5.29 6.07
N PHE A 22 -23.79 5.30 4.96
CA PHE A 22 -24.62 4.16 4.56
C PHE A 22 -23.77 2.91 4.30
N PHE A 23 -22.67 3.05 3.55
CA PHE A 23 -21.74 1.96 3.26
C PHE A 23 -21.10 1.38 4.54
N ILE A 24 -20.62 2.25 5.44
CA ILE A 24 -20.09 1.83 6.74
C ILE A 24 -21.17 1.11 7.55
N GLY A 25 -22.41 1.61 7.56
CA GLY A 25 -23.54 0.95 8.22
C GLY A 25 -23.84 -0.44 7.64
N CYS A 26 -23.73 -0.62 6.31
CA CYS A 26 -23.85 -1.91 5.68
C CYS A 26 -22.73 -2.87 6.11
N ILE A 27 -21.48 -2.41 6.17
CA ILE A 27 -20.35 -3.21 6.63
C ILE A 27 -20.54 -3.63 8.08
N ILE A 28 -20.84 -2.70 8.98
CA ILE A 28 -21.05 -2.95 10.42
C ILE A 28 -22.11 -4.04 10.64
N ASN A 29 -23.18 -4.03 9.83
CA ASN A 29 -24.22 -5.08 9.91
C ASN A 29 -23.80 -6.41 9.28
N ALA A 30 -22.85 -6.41 8.35
CA ALA A 30 -22.43 -7.60 7.61
C ALA A 30 -21.35 -8.41 8.33
N ILE A 31 -20.58 -7.81 9.26
CA ILE A 31 -19.41 -8.45 9.87
C ILE A 31 -19.42 -8.41 11.40
N PRO A 32 -18.85 -9.43 12.08
CA PRO A 32 -18.60 -9.38 13.51
C PRO A 32 -17.47 -8.38 13.82
N LEU A 33 -17.83 -7.16 14.21
CA LEU A 33 -16.89 -6.06 14.47
C LEU A 33 -15.71 -6.39 15.39
N GLY A 34 -15.88 -7.31 16.34
CA GLY A 34 -14.82 -7.71 17.28
C GLY A 34 -13.57 -8.25 16.59
N ASP A 35 -13.75 -8.99 15.49
CA ASP A 35 -12.64 -9.62 14.75
C ASP A 35 -11.89 -8.60 13.87
N PHE A 36 -12.48 -7.42 13.67
CA PHE A 36 -11.95 -6.36 12.80
C PHE A 36 -11.35 -5.19 13.58
N ILE A 37 -11.29 -5.26 14.92
CA ILE A 37 -10.70 -4.21 15.77
C ILE A 37 -9.41 -4.75 16.38
N GLN A 38 -8.29 -4.35 15.79
CA GLN A 38 -6.95 -4.68 16.26
C GLN A 38 -6.09 -3.43 16.37
N THR A 39 -5.59 -3.18 17.58
CA THR A 39 -4.88 -1.93 17.91
C THR A 39 -3.58 -1.77 17.12
N SER A 40 -2.78 -2.84 16.98
CA SER A 40 -1.49 -2.78 16.28
C SER A 40 -1.64 -2.36 14.82
N GLY A 41 -2.51 -3.05 14.07
CA GLY A 41 -2.77 -2.73 12.66
C GLY A 41 -3.36 -1.32 12.47
N LEU A 42 -4.20 -0.88 13.40
CA LEU A 42 -4.78 0.45 13.39
C LEU A 42 -3.69 1.51 13.61
N THR A 43 -2.82 1.33 14.59
CA THR A 43 -1.73 2.26 14.91
C THR A 43 -0.79 2.46 13.71
N VAL A 44 -0.31 1.38 13.09
CA VAL A 44 0.71 1.45 12.04
C VAL A 44 0.21 2.04 10.72
N VAL A 45 -1.11 2.06 10.48
CA VAL A 45 -1.72 2.64 9.27
C VAL A 45 -2.30 4.02 9.55
N ILE A 46 -3.13 4.15 10.59
CA ILE A 46 -3.91 5.37 10.83
C ILE A 46 -3.01 6.53 11.25
N ILE A 47 -2.04 6.29 12.15
CA ILE A 47 -1.15 7.34 12.65
C ILE A 47 -0.36 7.99 11.50
N PRO A 48 0.43 7.25 10.69
CA PRO A 48 1.24 7.90 9.67
C PRO A 48 0.40 8.54 8.56
N THR A 49 -0.76 7.98 8.20
CA THR A 49 -1.60 8.52 7.12
C THR A 49 -2.38 9.77 7.56
N ILE A 50 -3.10 9.73 8.68
CA ILE A 50 -3.86 10.90 9.17
C ILE A 50 -2.91 12.01 9.60
N PHE A 51 -1.83 11.69 10.32
CA PHE A 51 -0.87 12.70 10.73
C PHE A 51 -0.27 13.41 9.52
N SER A 52 0.17 12.66 8.50
CA SER A 52 0.73 13.24 7.28
C SER A 52 -0.28 14.11 6.54
N ALA A 53 -1.55 13.67 6.45
CA ALA A 53 -2.61 14.42 5.80
C ALA A 53 -2.84 15.78 6.50
N LEU A 54 -2.95 15.78 7.83
CA LEU A 54 -3.15 16.98 8.62
C LEU A 54 -1.92 17.90 8.58
N TRP A 55 -0.72 17.32 8.68
CA TRP A 55 0.53 18.06 8.63
C TRP A 55 0.72 18.77 7.29
N LEU A 56 0.45 18.10 6.18
CA LEU A 56 0.57 18.70 4.84
C LEU A 56 -0.54 19.71 4.55
N LYS A 57 -1.74 19.53 5.11
CA LYS A 57 -2.76 20.60 5.09
C LYS A 57 -2.25 21.85 5.79
N LEU A 58 -1.63 21.72 6.96
CA LEU A 58 -1.12 22.86 7.73
C LEU A 58 0.10 23.53 7.07
N LYS A 59 1.01 22.76 6.48
CA LYS A 59 2.28 23.29 5.93
C LYS A 59 2.21 23.71 4.47
N VAL A 60 1.37 23.05 3.67
CA VAL A 60 1.36 23.15 2.20
C VAL A 60 -0.04 23.46 1.66
N GLY A 61 -1.07 23.40 2.51
CA GLY A 61 -2.46 23.55 2.05
C GLY A 61 -2.98 22.34 1.26
N PHE A 62 -2.29 21.20 1.32
CA PHE A 62 -2.71 20.00 0.59
C PHE A 62 -4.02 19.45 1.19
N PRO A 63 -5.08 19.21 0.40
CA PRO A 63 -6.36 18.73 0.91
C PRO A 63 -6.26 17.37 1.59
N VAL A 64 -6.80 17.26 2.82
CA VAL A 64 -6.75 16.02 3.62
C VAL A 64 -7.44 14.87 2.88
N GLY A 65 -8.63 15.11 2.33
CA GLY A 65 -9.38 14.07 1.61
C GLY A 65 -8.60 13.49 0.45
N ARG A 66 -8.03 14.37 -0.39
CA ARG A 66 -7.17 13.97 -1.51
C ARG A 66 -5.92 13.21 -1.06
N PHE A 67 -5.27 13.64 0.02
CA PHE A 67 -4.09 12.94 0.53
C PHE A 67 -4.44 11.51 0.95
N LEU A 68 -5.51 11.34 1.73
CA LEU A 68 -5.97 10.03 2.19
C LEU A 68 -6.33 9.13 1.00
N MET A 69 -7.05 9.65 0.01
CA MET A 69 -7.39 8.88 -1.20
C MET A 69 -6.17 8.36 -1.96
N LEU A 70 -5.09 9.14 -1.99
CA LEU A 70 -3.90 8.82 -2.78
C LEU A 70 -2.89 7.96 -2.02
N THR A 71 -2.85 8.02 -0.69
CA THR A 71 -1.77 7.42 0.10
C THR A 71 -2.21 6.35 1.08
N SER A 72 -3.46 6.36 1.56
CA SER A 72 -3.90 5.42 2.59
C SER A 72 -3.76 3.98 2.13
N VAL A 73 -4.27 3.62 0.95
CA VAL A 73 -4.14 2.26 0.40
C VAL A 73 -2.69 1.84 0.15
N PRO A 74 -1.83 2.63 -0.53
CA PRO A 74 -0.40 2.28 -0.66
C PRO A 74 0.31 2.04 0.68
N VAL A 75 0.02 2.85 1.71
CA VAL A 75 0.58 2.64 3.06
C VAL A 75 0.00 1.37 3.71
N GLY A 76 -1.30 1.11 3.57
CA GLY A 76 -1.92 -0.13 4.05
C GLY A 76 -1.34 -1.37 3.42
N ILE A 77 -1.17 -1.37 2.09
CA ILE A 77 -0.50 -2.42 1.33
C ILE A 77 0.93 -2.64 1.86
N LEU A 78 1.70 -1.57 2.05
CA LEU A 78 3.05 -1.67 2.57
C LEU A 78 3.08 -2.36 3.95
N MET A 79 2.17 -1.98 4.86
CA MET A 79 2.08 -2.61 6.19
C MET A 79 1.60 -4.07 6.12
N THR A 80 0.67 -4.38 5.21
CA THR A 80 0.25 -5.76 4.94
C THR A 80 1.42 -6.60 4.47
N LEU A 81 2.27 -6.07 3.58
CA LEU A 81 3.42 -6.80 3.04
C LEU A 81 4.51 -7.03 4.08
N PHE A 82 4.73 -6.11 5.02
CA PHE A 82 5.59 -6.36 6.18
C PHE A 82 5.05 -7.50 7.05
N GLY A 83 3.75 -7.44 7.40
CA GLY A 83 3.12 -8.53 8.16
C GLY A 83 3.12 -9.86 7.41
N MET A 84 2.96 -9.83 6.09
CA MET A 84 3.02 -11.01 5.24
C MET A 84 4.41 -11.64 5.21
N HIS A 85 5.45 -10.83 5.04
CA HIS A 85 6.84 -11.30 5.11
C HIS A 85 7.09 -12.00 6.44
N ASP A 86 6.62 -11.40 7.54
CA ASP A 86 6.77 -11.96 8.87
C ASP A 86 6.05 -13.31 9.06
N VAL A 87 4.79 -13.38 8.63
CA VAL A 87 3.99 -14.62 8.66
C VAL A 87 4.66 -15.73 7.84
N LEU A 88 5.27 -15.39 6.69
CA LEU A 88 5.95 -16.37 5.84
C LEU A 88 7.27 -16.87 6.44
N GLN A 89 8.07 -15.98 7.05
CA GLN A 89 9.31 -16.38 7.72
C GLN A 89 9.07 -17.23 8.97
N SER A 90 7.94 -17.02 9.63
CA SER A 90 7.54 -17.76 10.84
C SER A 90 6.71 -19.02 10.55
N ALA A 91 6.38 -19.28 9.28
CA ALA A 91 5.40 -20.29 8.88
C ALA A 91 5.76 -21.72 9.29
N ASP A 92 7.05 -22.08 9.28
CA ASP A 92 7.47 -23.43 9.67
C ASP A 92 7.52 -23.64 11.18
N THR A 93 7.76 -22.57 11.94
CA THR A 93 7.92 -22.63 13.40
C THR A 93 6.57 -22.48 14.11
N TYR A 94 5.64 -21.69 13.56
CA TYR A 94 4.42 -21.24 14.23
C TYR A 94 3.17 -21.45 13.36
N ARG A 95 3.00 -22.66 12.82
CA ARG A 95 1.91 -23.00 11.87
C ARG A 95 0.52 -22.72 12.44
N GLU A 96 0.30 -22.98 13.72
CA GLU A 96 -0.98 -22.75 14.40
C GLU A 96 -1.37 -21.25 14.47
N TYR A 97 -0.40 -20.34 14.33
CA TYR A 97 -0.61 -18.90 14.37
C TYR A 97 -0.73 -18.25 12.98
N LEU A 98 -0.53 -19.01 11.89
CA LEU A 98 -0.61 -18.52 10.51
C LEU A 98 -1.94 -17.82 10.21
N GLY A 99 -3.06 -18.41 10.64
CA GLY A 99 -4.39 -17.82 10.42
C GLY A 99 -4.57 -16.48 11.14
N ALA A 100 -4.13 -16.39 12.39
CA ALA A 100 -4.21 -15.16 13.19
C ALA A 100 -3.26 -14.06 12.66
N GLY A 101 -2.06 -14.44 12.22
CA GLY A 101 -1.10 -13.54 11.57
C GLY A 101 -1.62 -13.03 10.22
N ALA A 102 -2.17 -13.92 9.39
CA ALA A 102 -2.79 -13.56 8.11
C ALA A 102 -3.99 -12.61 8.30
N ALA A 103 -4.84 -12.86 9.29
CA ALA A 103 -5.92 -11.94 9.63
C ALA A 103 -5.39 -10.55 10.05
N THR A 104 -4.40 -10.53 10.95
CA THR A 104 -3.74 -9.30 11.43
C THR A 104 -3.17 -8.44 10.29
N MET A 105 -2.41 -9.05 9.38
CA MET A 105 -1.85 -8.31 8.25
C MET A 105 -2.95 -7.76 7.33
N LEU A 106 -4.03 -8.51 7.07
CA LEU A 106 -5.13 -8.08 6.19
C LEU A 106 -5.95 -6.94 6.82
N LEU A 107 -6.01 -6.85 8.14
CA LEU A 107 -6.65 -5.72 8.81
C LEU A 107 -5.97 -4.39 8.49
N THR A 108 -4.65 -4.38 8.23
CA THR A 108 -3.93 -3.15 7.87
C THR A 108 -4.43 -2.54 6.56
N ILE A 109 -4.58 -3.34 5.49
CA ILE A 109 -5.16 -2.87 4.22
C ILE A 109 -6.65 -2.57 4.36
N PHE A 110 -7.39 -3.31 5.20
CA PHE A 110 -8.79 -3.00 5.50
C PHE A 110 -8.96 -1.60 6.10
N TYR A 111 -8.15 -1.23 7.10
CA TYR A 111 -8.17 0.12 7.68
C TYR A 111 -7.78 1.20 6.69
N ALA A 112 -6.81 0.93 5.82
CA ALA A 112 -6.43 1.84 4.76
C ALA A 112 -7.55 2.09 3.72
N VAL A 113 -8.33 1.06 3.39
CA VAL A 113 -9.51 1.19 2.53
C VAL A 113 -10.57 2.06 3.19
N ILE A 114 -10.85 1.86 4.49
CA ILE A 114 -11.77 2.72 5.24
C ILE A 114 -11.29 4.18 5.21
N LEU A 115 -10.01 4.43 5.47
CA LEU A 115 -9.45 5.79 5.41
C LEU A 115 -9.54 6.42 4.02
N THR A 116 -9.37 5.62 2.96
CA THR A 116 -9.55 6.08 1.58
C THR A 116 -10.99 6.50 1.31
N LEU A 117 -11.97 5.74 1.82
CA LEU A 117 -13.40 6.09 1.72
C LEU A 117 -13.75 7.36 2.51
N VAL A 118 -13.20 7.50 3.72
CA VAL A 118 -13.32 8.74 4.50
C VAL A 118 -12.71 9.91 3.72
N GLY A 119 -11.52 9.70 3.14
CA GLY A 119 -10.84 10.66 2.28
C GLY A 119 -11.71 11.10 1.11
N TYR A 120 -12.37 10.16 0.43
CA TYR A 120 -13.30 10.43 -0.65
C TYR A 120 -14.52 11.25 -0.21
N ALA A 121 -15.08 10.97 0.98
CA ALA A 121 -16.20 11.72 1.53
C ALA A 121 -15.85 13.19 1.79
N ILE A 122 -14.65 13.46 2.31
CA ILE A 122 -14.20 14.80 2.72
C ILE A 122 -13.33 15.49 1.66
N ASP A 123 -13.21 14.92 0.46
CA ASP A 123 -12.42 15.51 -0.61
C ASP A 123 -13.08 16.76 -1.17
N GLU A 124 -12.45 17.90 -0.85
CA GLU A 124 -12.78 19.25 -1.30
C GLU A 124 -11.75 19.76 -2.33
N SER A 125 -10.88 18.90 -2.86
CA SER A 125 -9.86 19.33 -3.82
C SER A 125 -10.47 19.85 -5.13
N GLU A 126 -9.94 20.96 -5.62
CA GLU A 126 -10.26 21.47 -6.96
C GLU A 126 -9.31 20.85 -8.00
N GLU A 127 -9.87 20.41 -9.12
CA GLU A 127 -9.08 19.81 -10.20
C GLU A 127 -8.09 20.84 -10.78
N GLY A 128 -6.82 20.42 -10.95
CA GLY A 128 -5.78 21.24 -11.56
C GLY A 128 -4.97 22.11 -10.60
N LEU A 129 -5.27 22.11 -9.29
CA LEU A 129 -4.41 22.76 -8.31
C LEU A 129 -3.06 22.05 -8.22
N LYS A 130 -1.98 22.83 -8.41
CA LYS A 130 -0.60 22.38 -8.20
C LYS A 130 -0.20 22.67 -6.78
N TYR A 131 0.32 21.63 -6.11
CA TYR A 131 0.86 21.75 -4.77
C TYR A 131 2.37 21.59 -4.82
N LYS A 132 3.08 22.48 -4.12
CA LYS A 132 4.53 22.43 -3.98
C LYS A 132 4.90 22.41 -2.51
N ALA A 133 5.66 21.40 -2.10
CA ALA A 133 6.21 21.32 -0.74
C ALA A 133 7.74 21.49 -0.77
N ASP A 134 8.27 22.19 0.23
CA ASP A 134 9.70 22.12 0.56
C ASP A 134 10.00 20.74 1.17
N ILE A 135 11.21 20.22 0.94
CA ILE A 135 11.67 18.93 1.49
C ILE A 135 11.53 18.89 3.01
N LYS A 136 11.75 20.03 3.69
CA LYS A 136 11.60 20.18 5.14
C LYS A 136 10.18 19.89 5.63
N ALA A 137 9.16 20.23 4.83
CA ALA A 137 7.77 19.95 5.17
C ALA A 137 7.44 18.46 5.09
N LEU A 138 8.19 17.69 4.29
CA LEU A 138 7.98 16.25 4.09
C LEU A 138 8.81 15.37 5.03
N LEU A 139 9.87 15.91 5.64
CA LEU A 139 10.73 15.15 6.56
C LEU A 139 9.95 14.47 7.69
N LEU A 140 9.05 15.20 8.35
CA LEU A 140 8.31 14.66 9.49
C LEU A 140 7.33 13.53 9.09
N PRO A 141 6.48 13.69 8.05
CA PRO A 141 5.72 12.59 7.46
C PRO A 141 6.56 11.35 7.13
N VAL A 142 7.71 11.53 6.48
CA VAL A 142 8.58 10.43 6.06
C VAL A 142 9.21 9.73 7.26
N ILE A 143 9.75 10.49 8.23
CA ILE A 143 10.32 9.93 9.46
C ILE A 143 9.25 9.16 10.25
N LEU A 144 8.03 9.69 10.33
CA LEU A 144 6.93 9.01 11.00
C LEU A 144 6.56 7.70 10.31
N LEU A 145 6.47 7.67 8.97
CA LEU A 145 6.21 6.45 8.24
C LEU A 145 7.30 5.40 8.49
N LEU A 146 8.58 5.81 8.41
CA LEU A 146 9.72 4.92 8.69
C LEU A 146 9.68 4.40 10.13
N LEU A 147 9.35 5.25 11.10
CA LEU A 147 9.19 4.83 12.51
C LEU A 147 8.08 3.78 12.66
N MET A 148 6.94 3.97 12.00
CA MET A 148 5.84 3.00 12.05
C MET A 148 6.19 1.68 11.37
N MET A 149 6.98 1.71 10.28
CA MET A 149 7.53 0.51 9.66
C MET A 149 8.47 -0.23 10.63
N ILE A 150 9.37 0.48 11.31
CA ILE A 150 10.27 -0.13 12.30
C ILE A 150 9.44 -0.77 13.43
N ILE A 151 8.42 -0.10 13.94
CA ILE A 151 7.53 -0.66 14.98
C ILE A 151 6.82 -1.92 14.48
N ALA A 152 6.32 -1.92 13.24
CA ALA A 152 5.65 -3.08 12.64
C ALA A 152 6.58 -4.30 12.49
N ILE A 153 7.88 -4.07 12.34
CA ILE A 153 8.91 -5.12 12.18
C ILE A 153 9.47 -5.57 13.52
N GLN A 154 9.70 -4.65 14.46
CA GLN A 154 10.23 -4.96 15.79
C GLN A 154 9.30 -5.82 16.64
N SER A 155 8.00 -5.82 16.33
CA SER A 155 7.06 -6.75 16.95
C SER A 155 7.35 -8.22 16.60
N SER A 156 8.23 -8.51 15.63
CA SER A 156 8.42 -9.86 15.13
C SER A 156 9.88 -10.30 14.92
N VAL A 157 10.77 -9.37 14.54
CA VAL A 157 12.20 -9.64 14.36
C VAL A 157 12.99 -8.75 15.32
N GLY A 158 13.92 -9.32 16.08
CA GLY A 158 14.82 -8.57 16.95
C GLY A 158 15.57 -7.48 16.17
N SER A 159 15.90 -6.36 16.81
CA SER A 159 16.45 -5.17 16.14
C SER A 159 17.75 -5.39 15.36
N GLU A 160 18.47 -6.49 15.61
CA GLU A 160 19.76 -6.79 15.00
C GLU A 160 19.66 -7.45 13.60
N GLU A 161 18.49 -7.99 13.22
CA GLU A 161 18.31 -8.73 11.95
C GLU A 161 17.54 -7.94 10.87
N PHE A 162 17.19 -6.67 11.13
CA PHE A 162 16.39 -5.86 10.20
C PHE A 162 16.99 -5.80 8.78
N LEU A 163 18.29 -5.47 8.68
CA LEU A 163 18.93 -5.33 7.37
C LEU A 163 19.07 -6.69 6.68
N SER A 164 19.44 -7.75 7.38
CA SER A 164 19.57 -9.08 6.77
C SER A 164 18.23 -9.61 6.25
N THR A 165 17.12 -9.29 6.92
CA THR A 165 15.80 -9.82 6.57
C THR A 165 15.12 -9.00 5.47
N TYR A 166 15.23 -7.66 5.52
CA TYR A 166 14.48 -6.78 4.62
C TYR A 166 15.34 -6.15 3.51
N PHE A 167 16.66 -6.37 3.47
CA PHE A 167 17.53 -5.89 2.40
C PHE A 167 18.04 -7.03 1.50
N SER A 168 17.67 -6.99 0.22
CA SER A 168 18.20 -7.84 -0.84
C SER A 168 18.82 -6.96 -1.93
N ALA A 169 20.14 -7.07 -2.08
CA ALA A 169 20.87 -6.37 -3.14
C ALA A 169 20.40 -6.77 -4.54
N ALA A 170 20.00 -8.04 -4.73
CA ALA A 170 19.47 -8.53 -6.00
C ALA A 170 18.15 -7.81 -6.36
N VAL A 171 17.19 -7.79 -5.43
CA VAL A 171 15.90 -7.11 -5.66
C VAL A 171 16.12 -5.61 -5.83
N ALA A 172 16.95 -4.98 -5.00
CA ALA A 172 17.29 -3.56 -5.12
C ALA A 172 17.89 -3.22 -6.49
N SER A 173 18.72 -4.10 -7.06
CA SER A 173 19.33 -3.92 -8.38
C SER A 173 18.30 -3.92 -9.52
N ILE A 174 17.22 -4.69 -9.41
CA ILE A 174 16.11 -4.70 -10.37
C ILE A 174 15.46 -3.32 -10.42
N PHE A 175 15.07 -2.78 -9.26
CA PHE A 175 14.46 -1.46 -9.16
C PHE A 175 15.41 -0.35 -9.62
N PHE A 176 16.68 -0.41 -9.23
CA PHE A 176 17.68 0.56 -9.66
C PHE A 176 17.90 0.52 -11.18
N GLY A 177 17.99 -0.67 -11.77
CA GLY A 177 18.13 -0.85 -13.21
C GLY A 177 16.94 -0.26 -13.98
N ILE A 178 15.71 -0.57 -13.56
CA ILE A 178 14.48 -0.02 -14.17
C ILE A 178 14.45 1.51 -14.04
N PHE A 179 14.80 2.04 -12.87
CA PHE A 179 14.86 3.49 -12.64
C PHE A 179 15.85 4.17 -13.59
N CYS A 180 17.08 3.63 -13.70
CA CYS A 180 18.09 4.13 -14.62
C CYS A 180 17.62 4.07 -16.08
N LEU A 181 17.01 2.96 -16.52
CA LEU A 181 16.46 2.82 -17.87
C LEU A 181 15.40 3.89 -18.16
N LEU A 182 14.49 4.13 -17.23
CA LEU A 182 13.40 5.11 -17.38
C LEU A 182 13.89 6.57 -17.35
N LEU A 183 14.98 6.85 -16.65
CA LEU A 183 15.62 8.17 -16.65
C LEU A 183 16.43 8.42 -17.92
N LEU A 184 17.28 7.47 -18.32
CA LEU A 184 18.17 7.61 -19.48
C LEU A 184 17.41 7.66 -20.81
N GLY A 185 16.22 7.07 -20.88
CA GLY A 185 15.39 7.06 -22.08
C GLY A 185 14.63 8.37 -22.37
N LYS A 186 14.70 9.39 -21.50
CA LYS A 186 13.84 10.59 -21.61
C LYS A 186 14.61 11.90 -21.76
N LYS A 187 14.14 12.76 -22.68
CA LYS A 187 14.68 14.12 -22.89
C LYS A 187 14.39 15.10 -21.74
N GLN A 188 13.33 14.86 -20.97
CA GLN A 188 13.00 15.63 -19.77
C GLN A 188 12.92 14.70 -18.57
N ILE A 189 13.72 15.00 -17.55
CA ILE A 189 13.79 14.23 -16.32
C ILE A 189 12.59 14.62 -15.45
N ARG A 190 11.65 13.67 -15.29
CA ARG A 190 10.48 13.78 -14.39
C ARG A 190 10.60 12.70 -13.34
N ILE A 191 11.17 13.05 -12.18
CA ILE A 191 11.63 12.09 -11.18
C ILE A 191 10.44 11.42 -10.50
N GLY A 192 9.39 12.18 -10.15
CA GLY A 192 8.19 11.64 -9.51
C GLY A 192 7.51 10.60 -10.41
N ARG A 193 7.35 10.92 -11.70
CA ARG A 193 6.80 9.98 -12.69
C ARG A 193 7.68 8.76 -12.88
N ALA A 194 8.99 8.95 -12.99
CA ALA A 194 9.93 7.84 -13.15
C ALA A 194 9.88 6.87 -11.96
N LEU A 195 9.77 7.38 -10.72
CA LEU A 195 9.63 6.55 -9.52
C LEU A 195 8.31 5.77 -9.50
N VAL A 196 7.17 6.38 -9.84
CA VAL A 196 5.87 5.68 -9.98
C VAL A 196 5.96 4.55 -10.99
N ASP A 197 6.54 4.81 -12.16
CA ASP A 197 6.67 3.80 -13.21
C ASP A 197 7.63 2.68 -12.78
N THR A 198 8.74 3.04 -12.12
CA THR A 198 9.70 2.08 -11.54
C THR A 198 9.04 1.18 -10.50
N SER A 199 8.20 1.74 -9.63
CA SER A 199 7.48 0.98 -8.61
C SER A 199 6.65 -0.13 -9.26
N ILE A 200 5.73 0.22 -10.17
CA ILE A 200 4.81 -0.75 -10.77
C ILE A 200 5.55 -1.76 -11.65
N ILE A 201 6.48 -1.30 -12.50
CA ILE A 201 7.24 -2.19 -13.40
C ILE A 201 8.16 -3.11 -12.57
N GLY A 202 8.82 -2.58 -11.54
CA GLY A 202 9.70 -3.36 -10.66
C GLY A 202 8.95 -4.43 -9.87
N ILE A 203 7.73 -4.14 -9.41
CA ILE A 203 6.86 -5.15 -8.81
C ILE A 203 6.56 -6.26 -9.81
N ILE A 204 6.08 -5.92 -11.02
CA ILE A 204 5.73 -6.90 -12.05
C ILE A 204 6.94 -7.79 -12.39
N PHE A 205 8.11 -7.20 -12.60
CA PHE A 205 9.34 -7.96 -12.88
C PHE A 205 9.72 -8.87 -11.72
N SER A 206 9.64 -8.39 -10.48
CA SER A 206 9.97 -9.19 -9.29
C SER A 206 9.00 -10.38 -9.14
N LEU A 207 7.70 -10.17 -9.39
CA LEU A 207 6.70 -11.24 -9.37
C LEU A 207 6.96 -12.27 -10.48
N ILE A 208 7.28 -11.84 -11.71
CA ILE A 208 7.58 -12.77 -12.81
C ILE A 208 8.84 -13.60 -12.51
N ILE A 209 9.91 -12.96 -12.03
CA ILE A 209 11.15 -13.65 -11.65
C ILE A 209 10.88 -14.65 -10.53
N SER A 210 10.10 -14.26 -9.52
CA SER A 210 9.67 -15.15 -8.45
C SER A 210 8.87 -16.34 -8.99
N LEU A 211 7.89 -16.14 -9.87
CA LEU A 211 7.11 -17.24 -10.45
C LEU A 211 7.97 -18.23 -11.23
N VAL A 212 8.96 -17.74 -12.00
CA VAL A 212 9.92 -18.61 -12.68
C VAL A 212 10.73 -19.41 -11.66
N GLY A 213 11.25 -18.76 -10.62
CA GLY A 213 11.96 -19.44 -9.52
C GLY A 213 11.08 -20.49 -8.83
N TRP A 214 9.84 -20.14 -8.55
CA TRP A 214 8.85 -20.98 -7.87
C TRP A 214 8.64 -22.30 -8.60
N PHE A 215 8.31 -22.24 -9.91
CA PHE A 215 8.05 -23.46 -10.68
C PHE A 215 9.30 -24.31 -10.88
N ASN A 216 10.48 -23.69 -10.94
CA ASN A 216 11.75 -24.43 -10.99
C ASN A 216 12.01 -25.18 -9.67
N GLU A 217 11.84 -24.53 -8.52
CA GLU A 217 12.05 -25.15 -7.20
C GLU A 217 11.02 -26.26 -6.93
N LEU A 218 9.76 -26.04 -7.32
CA LEU A 218 8.71 -27.05 -7.19
C LEU A 218 9.00 -28.29 -8.04
N SER A 219 9.55 -28.13 -9.24
CA SER A 219 9.94 -29.26 -10.11
C SER A 219 11.03 -30.15 -9.51
N LEU A 220 11.82 -29.59 -8.57
CA LEU A 220 12.86 -30.28 -7.84
C LEU A 220 12.39 -30.83 -6.48
N GLY A 221 11.10 -30.65 -6.15
CA GLY A 221 10.50 -31.07 -4.87
C GLY A 221 10.84 -30.16 -3.69
N GLY A 222 11.34 -28.94 -3.94
CA GLY A 222 11.66 -27.95 -2.91
C GLY A 222 10.47 -27.06 -2.54
N ILE A 223 10.54 -26.45 -1.35
CA ILE A 223 9.63 -25.36 -0.95
C ILE A 223 10.19 -24.05 -1.52
N PRO A 224 9.42 -23.25 -2.27
CA PRO A 224 9.90 -22.12 -3.05
C PRO A 224 10.19 -20.85 -2.22
N ILE A 225 11.06 -20.97 -1.20
CA ILE A 225 11.32 -19.92 -0.20
C ILE A 225 12.04 -18.72 -0.84
N ASP A 226 13.05 -18.97 -1.68
CA ASP A 226 13.81 -17.90 -2.32
C ASP A 226 12.95 -17.13 -3.32
N ALA A 227 12.12 -17.85 -4.09
CA ALA A 227 11.09 -17.25 -4.93
C ALA A 227 10.11 -16.38 -4.14
N LEU A 228 9.59 -16.86 -3.00
CA LEU A 228 8.71 -16.08 -2.11
C LEU A 228 9.39 -14.81 -1.58
N ASN A 229 10.66 -14.90 -1.22
CA ASN A 229 11.44 -13.75 -0.73
C ASN A 229 11.60 -12.69 -1.82
N ILE A 230 11.91 -13.09 -3.06
CA ILE A 230 12.01 -12.14 -4.20
C ILE A 230 10.67 -11.43 -4.43
N ALA A 231 9.55 -12.16 -4.45
CA ALA A 231 8.23 -11.56 -4.62
C ALA A 231 7.90 -10.61 -3.47
N THR A 232 8.04 -11.05 -2.21
CA THR A 232 7.68 -10.25 -1.04
C THR A 232 8.51 -8.98 -0.95
N LEU A 233 9.84 -9.09 -1.06
CA LEU A 233 10.73 -7.91 -1.03
C LEU A 233 10.49 -7.01 -2.24
N GLY A 234 10.22 -7.57 -3.41
CA GLY A 234 9.84 -6.80 -4.60
C GLY A 234 8.57 -5.98 -4.39
N MET A 235 7.55 -6.58 -3.77
CA MET A 235 6.32 -5.90 -3.39
C MET A 235 6.55 -4.79 -2.35
N ILE A 236 7.38 -5.05 -1.33
CA ILE A 236 7.73 -4.07 -0.29
C ILE A 236 8.46 -2.88 -0.91
N TYR A 237 9.50 -3.13 -1.71
CA TYR A 237 10.31 -2.06 -2.32
C TYR A 237 9.48 -1.25 -3.30
N GLY A 238 8.68 -1.93 -4.12
CA GLY A 238 7.77 -1.27 -5.04
C GLY A 238 6.75 -0.39 -4.31
N SER A 239 6.11 -0.88 -3.26
CA SER A 239 5.16 -0.10 -2.44
C SER A 239 5.83 1.09 -1.75
N LEU A 240 7.06 0.91 -1.24
CA LEU A 240 7.82 2.00 -0.63
C LEU A 240 8.19 3.08 -1.66
N ILE A 241 8.68 2.67 -2.83
CA ILE A 241 8.99 3.58 -3.95
C ILE A 241 7.72 4.28 -4.42
N PHE A 242 6.57 3.60 -4.41
CA PHE A 242 5.29 4.20 -4.74
C PHE A 242 4.96 5.35 -3.78
N VAL A 243 5.01 5.12 -2.47
CA VAL A 243 4.75 6.15 -1.47
C VAL A 243 5.77 7.30 -1.59
N ALA A 244 7.04 6.97 -1.78
CA ALA A 244 8.10 7.96 -2.02
C ALA A 244 7.83 8.81 -3.26
N SER A 245 7.36 8.20 -4.35
CA SER A 245 7.05 8.89 -5.61
C SER A 245 5.96 9.94 -5.45
N PHE A 246 4.97 9.69 -4.56
CA PHE A 246 3.95 10.66 -4.22
C PHE A 246 4.56 11.88 -3.54
N TYR A 247 5.37 11.69 -2.50
CA TYR A 247 6.08 12.78 -1.83
C TYR A 247 7.00 13.54 -2.78
N THR A 248 7.78 12.84 -3.61
CA THR A 248 8.63 13.45 -4.64
C THR A 248 7.81 14.26 -5.63
N SER A 249 6.65 13.78 -6.06
CA SER A 249 5.79 14.51 -7.00
C SER A 249 5.26 15.83 -6.43
N ILE A 250 5.10 15.94 -5.11
CA ILE A 250 4.74 17.19 -4.43
C ILE A 250 5.94 18.15 -4.42
N ILE A 251 7.18 17.65 -4.29
CA ILE A 251 8.39 18.50 -4.37
C ILE A 251 8.58 19.02 -5.81
N THR A 252 8.39 18.15 -6.81
CA THR A 252 8.66 18.46 -8.21
C THR A 252 7.47 19.04 -8.97
N GLU A 253 6.33 19.25 -8.30
CA GLU A 253 5.08 19.76 -8.88
C GLU A 253 4.48 18.87 -10.00
N GLU A 254 4.80 17.57 -9.97
CA GLU A 254 4.34 16.58 -10.94
C GLU A 254 2.99 15.93 -10.58
N THR A 255 2.39 16.29 -9.42
CA THR A 255 1.16 15.67 -8.89
C THR A 255 -0.03 15.69 -9.86
N THR A 256 -0.15 16.74 -10.67
CA THR A 256 -1.23 16.91 -11.66
C THR A 256 -0.95 16.16 -12.96
N GLU A 257 0.31 15.81 -13.22
CA GLU A 257 0.72 15.11 -14.43
C GLU A 257 0.67 13.58 -14.28
N ILE A 258 0.67 13.09 -13.05
CA ILE A 258 0.64 11.66 -12.73
C ILE A 258 -0.78 11.29 -12.33
N ASN A 259 -1.37 10.33 -13.04
CA ASN A 259 -2.65 9.75 -12.63
C ASN A 259 -2.43 8.74 -11.50
N PHE A 260 -2.25 9.25 -10.28
CA PHE A 260 -2.07 8.41 -9.09
C PHE A 260 -3.28 7.51 -8.81
N GLY A 261 -4.48 7.86 -9.27
CA GLY A 261 -5.65 6.99 -9.13
C GLY A 261 -5.49 5.67 -9.90
N VAL A 262 -5.09 5.75 -11.17
CA VAL A 262 -4.83 4.56 -12.00
C VAL A 262 -3.61 3.78 -11.47
N LYS A 263 -2.56 4.49 -11.03
CA LYS A 263 -1.36 3.85 -10.50
C LYS A 263 -1.63 3.15 -9.15
N ASN A 264 -2.45 3.75 -8.29
CA ASN A 264 -2.96 3.10 -7.07
C ASN A 264 -3.75 1.84 -7.42
N TRP A 265 -4.61 1.90 -8.44
CA TRP A 265 -5.38 0.74 -8.89
C TRP A 265 -4.47 -0.43 -9.29
N HIS A 266 -3.44 -0.18 -10.09
CA HIS A 266 -2.47 -1.22 -10.44
C HIS A 266 -1.74 -1.80 -9.22
N LEU A 267 -1.38 -0.96 -8.25
CA LEU A 267 -0.76 -1.43 -7.01
C LEU A 267 -1.70 -2.36 -6.23
N ILE A 268 -2.99 -2.03 -6.17
CA ILE A 268 -4.02 -2.88 -5.56
C ILE A 268 -4.14 -4.21 -6.30
N GLU A 269 -4.22 -4.20 -7.63
CA GLU A 269 -4.32 -5.41 -8.45
C GLU A 269 -3.14 -6.36 -8.20
N LEU A 270 -1.92 -5.82 -8.23
CA LEU A 270 -0.69 -6.59 -8.00
C LEU A 270 -0.63 -7.16 -6.58
N SER A 271 -1.05 -6.37 -5.59
CA SER A 271 -1.05 -6.81 -4.19
C SER A 271 -2.11 -7.86 -3.91
N ALA A 272 -3.32 -7.68 -4.44
CA ALA A 272 -4.40 -8.66 -4.32
C ALA A 272 -4.03 -9.98 -5.01
N LEU A 273 -3.47 -9.92 -6.22
CA LEU A 273 -2.98 -11.10 -6.93
C LEU A 273 -1.93 -11.83 -6.11
N TYR A 274 -0.95 -11.11 -5.55
CA TYR A 274 0.13 -11.70 -4.77
C TYR A 274 -0.37 -12.37 -3.48
N ILE A 275 -1.21 -11.65 -2.70
CA ILE A 275 -1.80 -12.18 -1.47
C ILE A 275 -2.63 -13.45 -1.77
N LEU A 276 -3.45 -13.41 -2.81
CA LEU A 276 -4.26 -14.56 -3.21
C LEU A 276 -3.40 -15.72 -3.69
N LEU A 277 -2.28 -15.47 -4.36
CA LEU A 277 -1.38 -16.54 -4.80
C LEU A 277 -0.72 -17.27 -3.64
N VAL A 278 -0.34 -16.53 -2.59
CA VAL A 278 0.35 -17.10 -1.42
C VAL A 278 -0.60 -17.74 -0.41
N PHE A 279 -1.76 -17.13 -0.17
CA PHE A 279 -2.77 -17.63 0.78
C PHE A 279 -3.94 -18.33 0.08
N ALA A 280 -3.78 -18.72 -1.19
CA ALA A 280 -4.80 -19.50 -1.88
C ALA A 280 -5.10 -20.75 -1.04
N PRO A 281 -6.39 -21.06 -0.77
CA PRO A 281 -6.73 -22.35 -0.21
C PRO A 281 -6.23 -23.44 -1.16
N PRO A 282 -5.81 -24.61 -0.61
CA PRO A 282 -5.35 -25.71 -1.43
C PRO A 282 -6.38 -26.01 -2.52
N SER A 283 -5.89 -26.24 -3.73
CA SER A 283 -6.78 -26.45 -4.87
C SER A 283 -7.68 -27.67 -4.60
N ILE A 284 -8.84 -27.75 -5.25
CA ILE A 284 -9.71 -28.95 -5.16
C ILE A 284 -8.90 -30.24 -5.37
N PHE A 285 -7.88 -30.21 -6.23
CA PHE A 285 -7.01 -31.35 -6.48
C PHE A 285 -6.10 -31.72 -5.30
N GLU A 286 -5.65 -30.75 -4.49
CA GLU A 286 -4.84 -30.98 -3.29
C GLU A 286 -5.67 -31.43 -2.08
N VAL A 287 -6.96 -31.08 -2.04
CA VAL A 287 -7.89 -31.54 -0.99
C VAL A 287 -8.35 -32.99 -1.23
N PHE A 288 -8.34 -33.45 -2.48
CA PHE A 288 -8.76 -34.81 -2.86
C PHE A 288 -7.60 -35.74 -3.27
N SER A 289 -6.34 -35.32 -3.11
CA SER A 289 -5.13 -36.14 -3.30
C SER A 289 -4.62 -36.71 -1.98
#